data_AF-A0A495L058-F1
#
_entry.id   AF-A0A495L058-F1
#
_cell.length_a   1.000
_cell.length_b   1.000
_cell.length_c   1.000
_cell.angle_alpha   90.00
_cell.angle_beta   90.00
_cell.angle_gamma   90.00
#
_symmetry.space_group_name_H-M   'P 1'
#
loop_
_entity.id
_entity.type
_entity.pdbx_description
1 polymer ?
#
loop_
_entity_poly.entity_id
_entity_poly.type
_entity_poly.pdbx_seq_one_letter_code
_entity_poly.pdbx_strand_id
1 'polypeptide(L)'
;MAAGESEAQYGPGGRGFYGSVTVSERGQIVIPAQARRDLGIAPGDKLLVLGDPEQGLALMTVDRLMRTLRGSTDLLSQIQGHVPAEPDRPAEE
;
A
#
# COMPACT_ATOMS: atom_id res chain seq x y z
N MET A 1 -26.67 -2.61 17.97
CA MET A 1 -27.31 -2.92 16.68
C MET A 1 -26.27 -3.54 15.79
N ALA A 2 -26.51 -4.77 15.31
CA ALA A 2 -25.55 -5.56 14.55
C ALA A 2 -25.37 -4.96 13.15
N ALA A 3 -24.16 -4.56 12.80
CA ALA A 3 -23.81 -4.28 11.43
C ALA A 3 -23.81 -5.61 10.67
N GLY A 4 -24.80 -5.78 9.78
CA GLY A 4 -24.97 -6.96 8.97
C GLY A 4 -23.71 -7.28 8.17
N GLU A 5 -23.49 -8.57 7.96
CA GLU A 5 -22.49 -9.12 7.07
C GLU A 5 -22.80 -8.66 5.64
N SER A 6 -22.31 -7.48 5.26
CA SER A 6 -22.31 -7.05 3.87
C SER A 6 -21.10 -7.70 3.19
N GLU A 7 -21.36 -8.59 2.23
CA GLU A 7 -20.33 -9.09 1.31
C GLU A 7 -19.59 -7.90 0.69
N ALA A 8 -18.26 -8.00 0.61
CA ALA A 8 -17.45 -6.94 0.02
C ALA A 8 -17.81 -6.79 -1.46
N GLN A 9 -18.22 -5.59 -1.86
CA GLN A 9 -18.51 -5.32 -3.27
C GLN A 9 -17.22 -4.94 -3.97
N TYR A 10 -16.76 -5.76 -4.92
CA TYR A 10 -15.56 -5.47 -5.69
C TYR A 10 -15.92 -4.72 -6.97
N GLY A 11 -15.32 -3.53 -7.15
CA GLY A 11 -15.39 -2.75 -8.37
C GLY A 11 -14.32 -3.15 -9.41
N PRO A 12 -14.32 -2.48 -10.58
CA PRO A 12 -13.36 -2.75 -11.64
C PRO A 12 -11.90 -2.69 -11.14
N GLY A 13 -11.10 -3.69 -11.52
CA GLY A 13 -9.70 -3.81 -11.10
C GLY A 13 -9.50 -4.40 -9.70
N GLY A 14 -10.50 -5.07 -9.12
CA GLY A 14 -10.38 -5.80 -7.85
C GLY A 14 -10.39 -4.92 -6.60
N ARG A 15 -10.88 -3.67 -6.71
CA ARG A 15 -10.99 -2.76 -5.56
C ARG A 15 -12.24 -3.11 -4.74
N GLY A 16 -12.05 -3.62 -3.52
CA GLY A 16 -13.15 -3.97 -2.62
C GLY A 16 -13.68 -2.77 -1.83
N PHE A 17 -15.00 -2.62 -1.80
CA PHE A 17 -15.70 -1.73 -0.87
C PHE A 17 -16.18 -2.55 0.33
N TYR A 18 -15.71 -2.16 1.52
CA TYR A 18 -15.97 -2.87 2.78
C TYR A 18 -16.96 -2.11 3.70
N GLY A 19 -17.62 -1.07 3.18
CA GLY A 19 -18.53 -0.21 3.92
C GLY A 19 -17.91 1.11 4.39
N SER A 20 -18.70 1.91 5.10
CA SER A 20 -18.27 3.12 5.78
C SER A 20 -18.06 2.87 7.28
N VAL A 21 -17.08 3.56 7.86
CA VAL A 21 -16.78 3.48 9.30
C VAL A 21 -16.74 4.88 9.88
N THR A 22 -17.21 5.04 11.11
CA THR A 22 -17.20 6.32 11.81
C THR A 22 -15.97 6.41 12.70
N VAL A 23 -15.38 7.61 12.75
CA VAL A 23 -14.31 7.91 13.68
C VAL A 23 -14.90 8.02 15.09
N SER A 24 -14.36 7.26 16.03
CA SER A 24 -14.73 7.34 17.44
C SER A 24 -14.29 8.67 18.06
N GLU A 25 -14.82 8.99 19.26
CA GLU A 25 -14.43 10.19 20.03
C GLU A 25 -12.92 10.27 20.31
N ARG A 26 -12.23 9.12 20.31
CA ARG A 26 -10.78 9.03 20.53
C ARG A 26 -9.97 9.13 19.23
N GLY A 27 -10.60 9.44 18.10
CA GLY A 27 -9.94 9.50 16.80
C GLY A 27 -9.63 8.14 16.17
N GLN A 28 -10.21 7.04 16.70
CA GLN A 28 -9.94 5.69 16.20
C GLN A 28 -11.01 5.25 15.19
N ILE A 29 -10.62 4.45 14.21
CA ILE A 29 -11.52 3.74 13.31
C ILE A 29 -11.39 2.23 13.52
N VAL A 30 -12.47 1.49 13.30
CA VAL A 30 -12.46 0.03 13.32
C VAL A 30 -12.34 -0.48 11.90
N ILE A 31 -11.32 -1.30 11.62
CA ILE A 31 -11.21 -1.97 10.31
C ILE A 31 -12.29 -3.06 10.24
N PRO A 32 -13.18 -3.07 9.24
CA PRO A 32 -14.22 -4.08 9.10
C PRO A 32 -13.65 -5.50 9.12
N ALA A 33 -14.38 -6.45 9.72
CA ALA A 33 -13.90 -7.83 9.87
C ALA A 33 -13.59 -8.50 8.52
N GLN A 34 -14.41 -8.24 7.49
CA GLN A 34 -14.19 -8.74 6.14
C GLN A 34 -12.91 -8.17 5.53
N ALA A 35 -12.66 -6.86 5.65
CA ALA A 35 -11.43 -6.24 5.18
C ALA A 35 -10.18 -6.85 5.84
N ARG A 36 -10.26 -7.17 7.13
CA ARG A 36 -9.16 -7.86 7.82
C ARG A 36 -8.90 -9.26 7.26
N ARG A 37 -9.94 -10.02 6.97
CA ARG A 37 -9.82 -11.37 6.37
C ARG A 37 -9.20 -11.31 4.97
N ASP A 38 -9.71 -10.44 4.11
CA ASP A 38 -9.31 -10.40 2.70
C ASP A 38 -7.92 -9.79 2.49
N LEU A 39 -7.55 -8.83 3.34
CA LEU A 39 -6.24 -8.18 3.30
C LEU A 39 -5.21 -8.85 4.23
N GLY A 40 -5.59 -9.91 4.95
CA GLY A 40 -4.70 -10.64 5.85
C GLY A 40 -4.20 -9.81 7.03
N ILE A 41 -5.00 -8.87 7.56
CA ILE A 41 -4.62 -7.98 8.67
C ILE A 41 -4.93 -8.67 10.01
N ALA A 42 -3.89 -8.94 10.77
CA ALA A 42 -3.94 -9.54 12.10
C ALA A 42 -3.64 -8.53 13.23
N PRO A 43 -4.04 -8.81 14.48
CA PRO A 43 -3.59 -8.03 15.63
C PRO A 43 -2.06 -7.99 15.72
N GLY A 44 -1.49 -6.80 15.88
CA GLY A 44 -0.04 -6.58 15.90
C GLY A 44 0.53 -6.12 14.57
N ASP A 45 -0.22 -6.26 13.47
CA ASP A 45 0.21 -5.75 12.17
C ASP A 45 0.30 -4.24 12.17
N LYS A 46 1.31 -3.73 11.47
CA LYS A 46 1.50 -2.30 11.28
C LYS A 46 0.91 -1.88 9.95
N LEU A 47 0.09 -0.84 10.01
CA LEU A 47 -0.43 -0.16 8.83
C LEU A 47 0.25 1.20 8.69
N LEU A 48 0.61 1.53 7.46
CA LEU A 48 1.03 2.85 7.07
C LEU A 48 -0.21 3.71 6.87
N VAL A 49 -0.15 4.93 7.39
CA VAL A 49 -1.16 5.97 7.21
C VAL A 49 -0.55 7.03 6.31
N LEU A 50 -1.15 7.25 5.15
CA LEU A 50 -0.73 8.24 4.17
C LEU A 50 -1.81 9.31 4.08
N GLY A 51 -1.41 10.57 3.98
CA GLY A 51 -2.32 11.70 3.87
C GLY A 51 -2.01 12.52 2.63
N ASP A 52 -3.06 12.88 1.90
CA ASP A 52 -3.05 13.83 0.81
C ASP A 52 -4.18 14.83 1.08
N PRO A 53 -3.93 16.15 1.12
CA PRO A 53 -4.96 17.15 1.41
C PRO A 53 -6.16 17.14 0.44
N GLU A 54 -5.94 16.73 -0.82
CA GLU A 54 -6.97 16.70 -1.86
C GLU A 54 -7.65 15.33 -1.97
N GLN A 55 -6.94 14.24 -1.63
CA GLN A 55 -7.46 12.86 -1.75
C GLN A 55 -7.89 12.22 -0.43
N GLY A 56 -7.47 12.78 0.71
CA GLY A 56 -7.79 12.29 2.05
C GLY A 56 -6.74 11.33 2.61
N LEU A 57 -7.21 10.30 3.33
CA LEU A 57 -6.36 9.33 4.02
C LEU A 57 -6.37 7.97 3.30
N ALA A 58 -5.18 7.39 3.13
CA ALA A 58 -5.00 6.03 2.65
C ALA A 58 -4.29 5.16 3.69
N LEU A 59 -4.70 3.89 3.76
CA LEU A 59 -4.09 2.87 4.62
C LEU A 59 -3.46 1.78 3.77
N MET A 60 -2.27 1.34 4.15
CA MET A 60 -1.55 0.27 3.44
C MET A 60 -0.77 -0.61 4.42
N THR A 61 -0.71 -1.92 4.16
CA THR A 61 0.15 -2.83 4.94
C THR A 61 1.61 -2.60 4.58
N VAL A 62 2.51 -2.63 5.58
CA VAL A 62 3.95 -2.45 5.37
C VAL A 62 4.50 -3.50 4.39
N ASP A 63 4.05 -4.74 4.48
CA ASP A 63 4.44 -5.82 3.55
C ASP A 63 4.13 -5.49 2.08
N ARG A 64 3.00 -4.83 1.83
CA ARG A 64 2.61 -4.44 0.47
C ARG A 64 3.46 -3.30 -0.07
N LEU A 65 3.84 -2.34 0.79
CA LEU A 65 4.84 -1.33 0.42
C LEU A 65 6.16 -2.00 0.08
N MET A 66 6.67 -2.86 0.97
CA MET A 66 7.96 -3.53 0.80
C MET A 66 8.00 -4.39 -0.47
N ARG A 67 6.91 -5.09 -0.80
CA ARG A 67 6.80 -5.85 -2.05
C ARG A 67 6.88 -4.95 -3.28
N THR A 68 6.21 -3.80 -3.25
CA THR A 68 6.23 -2.82 -4.35
C THR A 68 7.64 -2.25 -4.53
N LEU A 69 8.31 -1.89 -3.44
CA LEU A 69 9.67 -1.32 -3.47
C LEU A 69 10.74 -2.33 -3.90
N ARG A 70 10.65 -3.60 -3.47
CA ARG A 70 11.59 -4.64 -3.93
C ARG A 70 11.54 -4.85 -5.44
N GLY A 71 10.32 -4.84 -6.00
CA GLY A 71 10.16 -4.98 -7.46
C GLY A 71 10.82 -3.86 -8.27
N SER A 72 10.88 -2.63 -7.73
CA SER A 72 11.54 -1.52 -8.43
C SER A 72 13.07 -1.54 -8.31
N THR A 73 13.62 -1.99 -7.17
CA THR A 73 15.08 -2.10 -7.00
C THR A 73 15.69 -3.24 -7.80
N ASP A 74 14.97 -4.36 -7.96
CA ASP A 74 15.44 -5.50 -8.75
C ASP A 74 15.56 -5.14 -10.24
N LEU A 75 14.62 -4.33 -10.76
CA LEU A 75 14.69 -3.81 -12.12
C LEU A 75 15.82 -2.79 -12.29
N LEU A 76 15.96 -1.85 -11.35
CA LEU A 76 17.02 -0.83 -11.40
C LEU A 76 18.42 -1.45 -11.32
N SER A 77 18.61 -2.48 -10.50
CA SER A 77 19.89 -3.21 -10.43
C SER A 77 20.19 -4.02 -11.70
N GLN A 78 19.18 -4.61 -12.34
CA GLN A 78 19.35 -5.28 -13.65
C GLN A 78 19.74 -4.31 -14.77
N ILE A 79 19.15 -3.11 -14.78
CA ILE A 79 19.51 -2.05 -15.74
C ILE A 79 20.95 -1.59 -15.48
N GLN A 80 21.32 -1.30 -14.23
CA GLN A 80 22.70 -0.91 -13.90
C GLN A 80 23.74 -1.99 -14.25
N GLY A 81 23.38 -3.27 -14.14
CA GLY A 81 24.25 -4.38 -14.58
C GLY A 81 24.44 -4.49 -16.11
N HIS A 82 23.57 -3.85 -16.91
CA HIS A 82 23.64 -3.85 -18.37
C HIS A 82 23.97 -2.48 -18.99
N VAL A 83 24.07 -1.42 -18.19
CA VAL A 83 24.63 -0.14 -18.64
C VAL A 83 26.16 -0.27 -18.57
N PRO A 84 26.88 -0.33 -19.70
CA PRO A 84 28.33 -0.30 -19.67
C PRO A 84 28.75 1.00 -18.97
N ALA A 85 29.66 0.89 -17.99
CA ALA A 85 30.34 2.07 -17.46
C ALA A 85 30.89 2.85 -18.65
N GLU A 86 30.50 4.13 -18.79
CA GLU A 86 31.11 5.00 -19.79
C GLU A 86 32.64 4.92 -19.59
N PRO A 87 33.41 4.50 -20.61
CA PRO A 87 34.85 4.49 -20.48
C PRO A 87 35.29 5.94 -20.29
N ASP A 88 36.18 6.15 -19.30
CA ASP A 88 36.84 7.41 -18.97
C ASP A 88 36.95 8.32 -20.19
N ARG A 89 36.14 9.38 -20.23
CA ARG A 89 36.42 10.49 -21.15
C ARG A 89 37.70 11.14 -20.62
N PRO A 90 38.82 11.13 -21.37
CA PRO A 90 40.01 11.81 -20.91
C PRO A 90 39.68 13.29 -20.78
N ALA A 91 40.17 13.91 -19.71
CA ALA A 91 40.04 15.34 -19.48
C ALA A 91 40.57 16.10 -20.70
N GLU A 92 39.70 16.86 -21.36
CA GLU A 92 40.11 17.80 -22.38
C GLU A 92 40.88 18.94 -21.69
N GLU A 93 42.09 19.17 -22.21
CA GLU A 93 43.17 20.03 -21.72
C GLU A 93 42.85 21.54 -21.76
#